data_AF-A0A430EG31-F1
#
_entry.id   AF-A0A430EG31-F1
#
_cell.length_a   1.000
_cell.length_b   1.000
_cell.length_c   1.000
_cell.angle_alpha   90.00
_cell.angle_beta   90.00
_cell.angle_gamma   90.00
#
_symmetry.space_group_name_H-M   'P 1'
#
loop_
_entity.id
_entity.type
_entity.pdbx_description
1 polymer ?
#
loop_
_entity_poly.entity_id
_entity_poly.type
_entity_poly.pdbx_seq_one_letter_code
_entity_poly.pdbx_strand_id
1 'polypeptide(L)'
;MDKSKALDLGIRRSAEMAAVFMIGDGLLGLLQPRRHVALWRSDVPAVDALVRPFAERPGRRRAYGALQIVAGIALASALKRRHPR
;
A
#
# COMPACT_ATOMS: atom_id res chain seq x y z
N MET A 1 -18.79 -14.89 -23.39
CA MET A 1 -18.50 -14.22 -22.10
C MET A 1 -18.34 -12.73 -22.38
N ASP A 2 -19.17 -11.90 -21.75
CA ASP A 2 -19.21 -10.46 -21.98
C ASP A 2 -17.89 -9.79 -21.53
N LYS A 3 -17.18 -9.13 -22.46
CA LYS A 3 -15.86 -8.50 -22.21
C LYS A 3 -15.95 -7.47 -21.07
N SER A 4 -17.09 -6.80 -20.92
CA SER A 4 -17.32 -5.81 -19.87
C SER A 4 -17.31 -6.43 -18.48
N LYS A 5 -17.89 -7.63 -18.33
CA LYS A 5 -17.88 -8.38 -17.05
C LYS A 5 -16.49 -8.89 -16.70
N ALA A 6 -15.70 -9.31 -17.69
CA ALA A 6 -14.33 -9.75 -17.49
C ALA A 6 -13.41 -8.60 -17.03
N LEU A 7 -13.58 -7.41 -17.61
CA LEU A 7 -12.87 -6.19 -17.20
C LEU A 7 -13.23 -5.78 -15.76
N ASP A 8 -14.52 -5.77 -15.41
CA ASP A 8 -14.97 -5.42 -14.06
C ASP A 8 -14.40 -6.39 -13.00
N LEU A 9 -14.41 -7.69 -13.31
CA LEU A 9 -13.82 -8.70 -12.43
C LEU A 9 -12.30 -8.51 -12.26
N GLY A 10 -11.60 -8.19 -13.35
CA GLY A 10 -10.16 -7.89 -13.33
C GLY A 10 -9.85 -6.69 -12.43
N ILE A 11 -10.58 -5.59 -12.61
CA ILE A 11 -10.42 -4.37 -11.80
C ILE A 11 -10.67 -4.65 -10.31
N ARG A 12 -11.72 -5.41 -9.97
CA ARG A 12 -12.01 -5.76 -8.57
C ARG A 12 -10.88 -6.58 -7.94
N ARG A 13 -10.38 -7.59 -8.64
CA ARG A 13 -9.26 -8.43 -8.17
C ARG A 13 -7.98 -7.62 -8.00
N SER A 14 -7.65 -6.76 -8.97
CA SER A 14 -6.50 -5.87 -8.88
C SER A 14 -6.63 -4.87 -7.72
N ALA A 15 -7.83 -4.34 -7.47
CA ALA A 15 -8.09 -3.45 -6.35
C ALA A 15 -7.98 -4.17 -4.99
N GLU A 16 -8.43 -5.43 -4.90
CA GLU A 16 -8.26 -6.26 -3.71
C GLU A 16 -6.78 -6.58 -3.45
N MET A 17 -6.03 -6.93 -4.50
CA MET A 17 -4.58 -7.09 -4.41
C MET A 17 -3.88 -5.81 -3.95
N ALA A 18 -4.26 -4.66 -4.49
CA ALA A 18 -3.72 -3.37 -4.07
C ALA A 18 -4.02 -3.09 -2.59
N ALA A 19 -5.22 -3.40 -2.12
CA ALA A 19 -5.57 -3.26 -0.70
C ALA A 19 -4.68 -4.13 0.21
N VAL A 20 -4.44 -5.39 -0.16
CA VAL A 20 -3.55 -6.30 0.57
C VAL A 20 -2.11 -5.75 0.60
N PHE A 21 -1.60 -5.29 -0.54
CA PHE A 21 -0.27 -4.68 -0.62
C PHE A 21 -0.14 -3.42 0.24
N MET A 22 -1.16 -2.55 0.24
CA MET A 22 -1.16 -1.34 1.07
C MET A 22 -1.14 -1.67 2.57
N ILE A 23 -1.91 -2.67 3.00
CA ILE A 23 -1.92 -3.13 4.39
C ILE A 23 -0.55 -3.71 4.76
N GLY A 24 0.03 -4.55 3.91
CA GLY A 24 1.35 -5.14 4.12
C GLY A 24 2.47 -4.10 4.20
N ASP A 25 2.53 -3.17 3.24
CA ASP A 25 3.53 -2.09 3.23
C ASP A 25 3.37 -1.16 4.45
N GLY A 26 2.13 -0.87 4.82
CA GLY A 26 1.85 -0.06 5.99
C GLY A 26 2.26 -0.73 7.30
N LEU A 27 2.05 -2.04 7.42
CA LEU A 27 2.49 -2.84 8.57
C LEU A 27 4.03 -2.88 8.66
N LEU A 28 4.72 -3.07 7.54
CA LEU A 28 6.19 -3.00 7.47
C LEU A 28 6.72 -1.61 7.81
N GLY A 29 6.06 -0.55 7.33
CA GLY A 29 6.38 0.84 7.67
C GLY A 29 6.15 1.18 9.14
N LEU A 30 5.22 0.50 9.81
CA LEU A 30 4.91 0.70 11.23
C LEU A 30 5.86 -0.08 12.15
N LEU A 31 6.05 -1.38 11.87
CA LEU A 31 6.82 -2.31 12.70
C LEU A 31 8.33 -2.21 12.44
N GLN A 32 8.74 -1.99 11.19
CA GLN A 32 10.14 -1.99 10.78
C GLN A 32 10.54 -0.72 10.00
N PRO A 33 10.21 0.50 10.49
CA PRO A 33 10.42 1.74 9.73
C PRO A 33 11.87 1.94 9.28
N ARG A 34 12.85 1.56 10.11
CA ARG A 34 14.28 1.72 9.80
C ARG A 34 14.78 0.69 8.79
N ARG A 35 14.45 -0.59 8.98
CA ARG A 35 14.88 -1.68 8.10
C ARG A 35 14.19 -1.61 6.73
N HIS A 36 12.92 -1.23 6.71
CA HIS A 36 12.16 -1.02 5.49
C HIS A 36 12.74 0.14 4.67
N VAL A 37 12.93 1.31 5.27
CA VAL A 37 13.60 2.46 4.60
C VAL A 37 15.02 2.10 4.15
N ALA A 38 15.78 1.35 4.96
CA ALA A 38 17.15 0.95 4.62
C ALA A 38 17.22 0.00 3.42
N LEU A 39 16.23 -0.88 3.22
CA LEU A 39 16.15 -1.75 2.03
C LEU A 39 15.84 -0.98 0.75
N TRP A 40 15.17 0.17 0.87
CA TRP A 40 14.88 1.07 -0.24
C TRP A 40 15.98 2.11 -0.48
N ARG A 41 16.99 2.20 0.39
CA ARG A 41 18.22 2.95 0.05
C ARG A 41 18.96 2.16 -1.02
N SER A 42 18.87 2.65 -2.25
CA SER A 42 19.64 2.15 -3.39
C SER A 42 20.38 3.31 -4.03
N ASP A 43 21.44 3.03 -4.80
CA ASP A 43 22.21 4.03 -5.55
C ASP A 43 21.42 4.70 -6.69
N VAL A 44 20.10 4.44 -6.78
CA VAL A 44 19.20 5.08 -7.73
C VAL A 44 18.71 6.41 -7.15
N PRO A 45 19.10 7.57 -7.72
CA PRO A 45 18.84 8.88 -7.13
C PRO A 45 17.37 9.19 -6.90
N ALA A 46 16.49 8.68 -7.76
CA ALA A 46 15.05 8.85 -7.65
C ALA A 46 14.47 8.13 -6.41
N VAL A 47 15.00 6.97 -6.07
CA VAL A 47 14.57 6.20 -4.91
C VAL A 47 15.13 6.84 -3.63
N ASP A 48 16.40 7.25 -3.64
CA ASP A 48 17.00 7.94 -2.50
C ASP A 48 16.31 9.29 -2.20
N ALA A 49 15.90 10.04 -3.23
CA ALA A 49 15.12 11.26 -3.08
C ALA A 49 13.74 11.02 -2.43
N LEU A 50 13.08 9.90 -2.74
CA LEU A 50 11.80 9.53 -2.13
C LEU A 50 11.95 9.09 -0.66
N VAL A 51 13.09 8.48 -0.33
CA VAL A 51 13.33 7.84 0.97
C VAL A 51 13.99 8.79 1.97
N ARG A 52 14.80 9.75 1.50
CA ARG A 52 15.46 10.79 2.32
C ARG A 52 14.55 11.48 3.35
N PRO A 53 13.32 11.90 3.02
CA PRO A 53 12.41 12.54 3.99
C PRO A 53 11.97 11.63 5.15
N PHE A 54 12.06 10.32 4.96
CA PHE A 54 11.64 9.29 5.93
C PHE A 54 12.81 8.68 6.70
N ALA A 55 14.02 8.72 6.13
CA ALA A 55 15.24 8.16 6.74
C ALA A 55 15.61 8.82 8.08
N GLU A 56 15.45 10.15 8.18
CA GLU A 56 15.79 10.93 9.39
C GLU A 56 14.65 10.95 10.42
N ARG A 57 13.44 10.48 10.08
CA ARG A 57 12.24 10.61 10.92
C ARG A 57 11.40 9.33 10.92
N PRO A 58 11.82 8.29 11.66
CA PRO A 58 11.09 7.01 11.74
C PRO A 58 9.63 7.15 12.19
N GLY A 59 9.31 8.18 13.00
CA GLY A 59 7.93 8.48 13.38
C GLY A 59 7.02 8.86 12.21
N ARG A 60 7.55 9.57 11.19
CA ARG A 60 6.78 9.92 9.98
C ARG A 60 6.47 8.70 9.12
N ARG A 61 7.40 7.74 9.01
CA ARG A 61 7.15 6.49 8.27
C ARG A 61 6.13 5.61 8.97
N ARG A 62 6.12 5.58 10.31
CA ARG A 62 5.07 4.90 11.08
C ARG A 62 3.69 5.53 10.85
N ALA A 63 3.60 6.87 10.90
CA ALA A 63 2.34 7.57 10.63
C ALA A 63 1.85 7.32 9.18
N TYR A 64 2.77 7.33 8.21
CA TYR A 64 2.45 6.98 6.83
C TYR A 64 1.97 5.53 6.70
N GLY A 65 2.63 4.59 7.38
CA GLY A 65 2.21 3.19 7.40
C GLY A 65 0.82 3.00 8.03
N ALA A 66 0.51 3.72 9.10
CA ALA A 66 -0.83 3.73 9.69
C ALA A 66 -1.88 4.26 8.71
N LEU A 67 -1.60 5.37 8.02
CA LEU A 67 -2.47 5.91 6.97
C LEU A 67 -2.69 4.92 5.83
N GLN A 68 -1.63 4.21 5.43
CA GLN A 68 -1.68 3.23 4.35
C GLN A 68 -2.51 1.99 4.73
N ILE A 69 -2.40 1.53 5.98
CA ILE A 69 -3.28 0.48 6.54
C ILE A 69 -4.74 0.94 6.50
N VAL A 70 -5.05 2.14 6.99
CA VAL A 70 -6.42 2.68 6.99
C VAL A 70 -6.96 2.77 5.57
N ALA A 71 -6.16 3.27 4.62
CA ALA A 71 -6.55 3.35 3.22
C ALA A 71 -6.78 1.97 2.58
N GLY A 72 -5.93 0.99 2.87
CA GLY A 72 -6.10 -0.40 2.39
C GLY A 72 -7.36 -1.05 2.96
N ILE A 73 -7.64 -0.88 4.25
CA ILE A 73 -8.87 -1.38 4.89
C ILE A 73 -10.11 -0.69 4.30
N ALA A 74 -10.06 0.64 4.08
CA ALA A 74 -11.16 1.38 3.47
C ALA A 74 -11.44 0.89 2.04
N LEU A 75 -10.39 0.65 1.24
CA LEU A 75 -10.50 0.12 -0.11
C LEU A 75 -11.11 -1.29 -0.13
N ALA A 76 -10.62 -2.20 0.71
CA ALA A 76 -11.18 -3.54 0.87
C ALA A 76 -12.65 -3.52 1.33
N SER A 77 -12.99 -2.61 2.25
CA SER A 77 -14.35 -2.44 2.75
C SER A 77 -15.30 -1.88 1.67
N ALA A 78 -14.81 -0.97 0.84
CA ALA A 78 -15.57 -0.43 -0.29
C ALA A 78 -15.83 -1.49 -1.37
N LEU A 79 -14.86 -2.38 -1.63
CA LEU A 79 -15.02 -3.52 -2.53
C LEU A 79 -16.05 -4.53 -2.00
N LYS A 80 -16.02 -4.83 -0.69
CA LYS A 80 -17.01 -5.70 -0.04
C LYS A 80 -18.45 -5.18 -0.19
N ARG A 81 -18.67 -3.86 -0.08
CA ARG A 81 -20.01 -3.26 -0.27
C ARG A 81 -20.53 -3.39 -1.70
N ARG A 82 -19.64 -3.46 -2.70
CA ARG A 82 -20.01 -3.67 -4.11
C ARG A 82 -20.25 -5.14 -4.47
N HIS A 83 -20.12 -6.04 -3.50
CA HIS A 83 -20.45 -7.45 -3.61
C HIS A 83 -21.59 -7.80 -2.64
N PRO A 84 -22.84 -7.37 -2.91
CA PRO A 84 -23.98 -7.95 -2.20
C PRO A 84 -23.98 -9.46 -2.45
N ARG A 85 -24.24 -10.22 -1.39
CA ARG A 85 -24.31 -11.69 -1.42
C ARG A 85 -25.43 -12.18 -2.33
#